data_AF-A0A8D8ZB95-F1
#
_entry.id   AF-A0A8D8ZB95-F1
#
_cell.length_a   1.000
_cell.length_b   1.000
_cell.length_c   1.000
_cell.angle_alpha   90.00
_cell.angle_beta   90.00
_cell.angle_gamma   90.00
#
_symmetry.space_group_name_H-M   'P 1'
#
loop_
_entity.id
_entity.type
_entity.pdbx_description
1 polymer ?
#
loop_
_entity_poly.entity_id
_entity_poly.type
_entity_poly.pdbx_seq_one_letter_code
_entity_poly.pdbx_strand_id
1 'polypeptide(L)'
;MARNYCRNPNHQYAMPWCYTLDPNVIDEPCDVPLCSYEDCRITGPGMEYSGSLNRTSSDRPCIFWSEKAILNYEITQNVTLQPSDEHKRKLPDYRFPDGSRKLAGNRCRNPNGDPSGPWCLVERDSMALKTSYDMEYCNVPFFDTQECPTYTT
;
A
#
# COMPACT_ATOMS: atom_id res chain seq x y z
N MET A 1 25.17 -14.10 17.93
CA MET A 1 25.99 -12.90 18.24
C MET A 1 25.12 -11.68 18.03
N ALA A 2 24.99 -10.80 19.03
CA ALA A 2 24.42 -9.47 18.80
C ALA A 2 25.44 -8.61 18.02
N ARG A 3 24.95 -7.62 17.28
CA ARG A 3 25.75 -6.61 16.58
C ARG A 3 25.21 -5.22 16.97
N ASN A 4 26.08 -4.21 16.99
CA ASN A 4 25.77 -2.85 17.41
C ASN A 4 25.00 -2.11 16.29
N TYR A 5 23.76 -2.54 16.05
CA TYR A 5 22.84 -1.91 15.11
C TYR A 5 21.84 -1.02 15.86
N CYS A 6 21.48 0.11 15.27
CA CYS A 6 20.46 1.02 15.80
C CYS A 6 19.10 0.32 15.95
N ARG A 7 18.37 0.63 17.03
CA ARG A 7 17.06 0.03 17.35
C ARG A 7 16.12 1.09 17.92
N ASN A 8 14.82 0.84 17.75
CA ASN A 8 13.77 1.56 18.49
C ASN A 8 12.91 0.52 19.23
N PRO A 9 13.35 0.06 20.43
CA PRO A 9 12.67 -1.00 21.17
C PRO A 9 11.41 -0.53 21.93
N ASN A 10 11.15 0.78 22.00
CA ASN A 10 10.00 1.34 22.71
C ASN A 10 8.81 1.70 21.79
N HIS A 11 8.98 1.53 20.47
CA HIS A 11 7.99 1.81 19.42
C HIS A 11 7.41 3.24 19.42
N GLN A 12 8.11 4.21 20.04
CA GLN A 12 7.71 5.62 19.97
C GLN A 12 8.12 6.23 18.62
N TYR A 13 7.56 7.38 18.26
CA TYR A 13 7.88 8.15 17.05
C TYR A 13 9.32 8.75 17.02
N ALA A 14 10.21 8.30 17.90
CA ALA A 14 11.62 8.68 17.91
C ALA A 14 12.43 7.91 16.85
N MET A 15 13.55 8.49 16.42
CA MET A 15 14.51 7.81 15.55
C MET A 15 15.12 6.58 16.26
N PRO A 16 15.53 5.53 15.52
CA PRO A 16 16.28 4.42 16.09
C PRO A 16 17.63 4.92 16.62
N TRP A 17 18.04 4.42 17.77
CA TRP A 17 19.25 4.84 18.50
C TRP A 17 20.17 3.66 18.79
N CYS A 18 21.42 3.94 19.18
CA CYS A 18 22.35 2.95 19.70
C CYS A 18 23.13 3.49 20.92
N TYR A 19 23.74 2.59 21.69
CA TYR A 19 24.71 2.98 22.71
C TYR A 19 26.01 3.42 22.03
N THR A 20 26.57 4.55 22.46
CA THR A 20 27.80 5.10 21.87
C THR A 20 29.06 4.44 22.46
N LEU A 21 30.25 4.86 21.99
CA LEU A 21 31.53 4.50 22.59
C LEU A 21 32.15 5.64 23.43
N ASP A 22 31.50 6.81 23.50
CA ASP A 22 31.91 7.93 24.36
C ASP A 22 31.36 7.71 25.79
N PRO A 23 32.21 7.66 26.83
CA PRO A 23 31.75 7.49 28.22
C PRO A 23 30.88 8.63 28.75
N ASN A 24 30.77 9.75 28.03
CA ASN A 24 29.93 10.90 28.38
C ASN A 24 28.57 10.89 27.66
N VAL A 25 28.37 10.04 26.64
CA VAL A 25 27.13 9.95 25.85
C VAL A 25 26.64 8.52 25.87
N ILE A 26 25.60 8.24 26.67
CA ILE A 26 25.08 6.87 26.85
C ILE A 26 24.53 6.34 25.53
N ASP A 27 23.61 7.09 24.91
CA ASP A 27 22.94 6.74 23.67
C ASP A 27 22.83 7.94 22.72
N GLU A 28 22.86 7.67 21.41
CA GLU A 28 22.68 8.68 20.36
C GLU A 28 21.64 8.22 19.32
N PRO A 29 20.80 9.13 18.79
CA PRO A 29 19.92 8.83 17.67
C PRO A 29 20.76 8.61 16.41
N CYS A 30 20.47 7.55 15.66
CA CYS A 30 21.14 7.29 14.40
C CYS A 30 20.45 8.03 13.24
N ASP A 31 21.24 8.62 12.36
CA ASP A 31 20.79 9.13 11.04
C ASP A 31 20.47 7.96 10.08
N VAL A 32 19.50 7.13 10.45
CA VAL A 32 18.85 6.19 9.54
C VAL A 32 17.91 7.02 8.65
N PRO A 33 18.15 7.10 7.33
CA PRO A 33 17.32 7.92 6.45
C PRO A 33 15.87 7.46 6.52
N LEU A 34 14.95 8.42 6.62
CA LEU A 34 13.53 8.10 6.54
C LEU A 34 13.23 7.47 5.18
N CYS A 35 12.64 6.28 5.20
CA CYS A 35 12.19 5.58 4.01
C CYS A 35 11.06 6.38 3.34
N SER A 36 11.42 7.28 2.42
CA SER A 36 10.51 7.90 1.45
C SER A 36 10.09 6.83 0.44
N TYR A 37 9.06 6.06 0.83
CA TYR A 37 8.75 4.76 0.26
C TYR A 37 7.31 4.71 -0.26
N GLU A 38 6.89 5.81 -0.89
CA GLU A 38 5.56 5.90 -1.48
C GLU A 38 5.55 5.17 -2.83
N ASP A 39 6.38 5.57 -3.79
CA ASP A 39 6.31 5.07 -5.17
C ASP A 39 6.91 3.67 -5.43
N CYS A 40 7.37 2.95 -4.40
CA CYS A 40 7.90 1.58 -4.52
C CYS A 40 7.38 0.63 -3.41
N ARG A 41 7.29 -0.68 -3.69
CA ARG A 41 6.94 -1.71 -2.67
C ARG A 41 8.18 -2.31 -1.99
N ILE A 42 8.00 -2.71 -0.73
CA ILE A 42 9.01 -3.40 0.10
C ILE A 42 8.72 -4.90 0.13
N THR A 43 7.44 -5.28 0.24
CA THR A 43 6.98 -6.66 0.33
C THR A 43 6.50 -7.18 -1.02
N GLY A 44 6.51 -8.50 -1.23
CA GLY A 44 5.95 -9.14 -2.43
C GLY A 44 4.53 -8.65 -2.74
N PRO A 45 3.58 -8.73 -1.79
CA PRO A 45 2.24 -8.18 -1.95
C PRO A 45 2.19 -6.65 -2.12
N GLY A 46 3.07 -5.88 -1.49
CA GLY A 46 3.02 -4.41 -1.55
C GLY A 46 1.78 -3.82 -0.87
N MET A 47 1.36 -4.37 0.28
CA MET A 47 0.22 -3.82 1.06
C MET A 47 0.50 -2.41 1.58
N GLU A 48 1.77 -2.12 1.83
CA GLU A 48 2.31 -0.84 2.31
C GLU A 48 2.42 0.25 1.24
N TYR A 49 2.22 -0.08 -0.04
CA TYR A 49 2.43 0.84 -1.16
C TYR A 49 1.44 2.04 -1.13
N SER A 50 1.95 3.24 -0.81
CA SER A 50 1.17 4.49 -0.71
C SER A 50 1.31 5.41 -1.94
N GLY A 51 2.12 5.04 -2.92
CA GLY A 51 2.52 5.88 -4.06
C GLY A 51 1.42 6.31 -5.01
N SER A 52 1.83 7.06 -6.01
CA SER A 52 0.97 7.85 -6.90
C SER A 52 0.38 7.09 -8.10
N LEU A 53 0.88 5.89 -8.41
CA LEU A 53 0.49 5.13 -9.61
C LEU A 53 -1.02 4.85 -9.66
N ASN A 54 -1.63 5.19 -10.79
CA ASN A 54 -3.08 5.05 -11.03
C ASN A 54 -3.41 4.49 -12.43
N ARG A 55 -2.48 3.68 -12.97
CA ARG A 55 -2.64 2.94 -14.23
C ARG A 55 -2.17 1.50 -14.04
N THR A 56 -2.83 0.56 -14.71
CA THR A 56 -2.53 -0.88 -14.62
C THR A 56 -1.31 -1.24 -15.48
N SER A 57 -0.84 -2.49 -15.36
CA SER A 57 0.20 -3.03 -16.24
C SER A 57 -0.23 -3.16 -17.71
N SER A 58 -1.52 -2.97 -18.03
CA SER A 58 -2.03 -2.87 -19.40
C SER A 58 -2.21 -1.40 -19.87
N ASP A 59 -1.71 -0.44 -19.08
CA ASP A 59 -1.84 1.01 -19.27
C ASP A 59 -3.27 1.55 -19.11
N ARG A 60 -4.23 0.74 -18.62
CA ARG A 60 -5.63 1.16 -18.41
C ARG A 60 -5.76 2.04 -17.16
N PRO A 61 -6.55 3.13 -17.19
CA PRO A 61 -6.67 4.06 -16.07
C PRO A 61 -7.52 3.47 -14.94
N CYS A 62 -7.00 3.51 -13.71
CA CYS A 62 -7.71 3.05 -12.53
C CYS A 62 -8.92 3.93 -12.20
N ILE A 63 -10.03 3.31 -11.80
CA ILE A 63 -11.21 4.01 -11.26
C ILE A 63 -11.05 4.28 -9.76
N PHE A 64 -11.85 5.21 -9.24
CA PHE A 64 -11.86 5.51 -7.80
C PHE A 64 -12.40 4.34 -6.97
N TRP A 65 -11.81 4.10 -5.80
CA TRP A 65 -12.23 3.13 -4.76
C TRP A 65 -13.56 3.53 -4.05
N SER A 66 -14.50 4.09 -4.81
CA SER A 66 -15.84 4.45 -4.36
C SER A 66 -16.62 3.23 -3.83
N GLU A 67 -17.56 3.45 -2.91
CA GLU A 67 -18.38 2.38 -2.35
C GLU A 67 -19.12 1.58 -3.43
N LYS A 68 -19.58 2.23 -4.51
CA LYS A 68 -20.18 1.57 -5.67
C LYS A 68 -19.20 0.66 -6.43
N ALA A 69 -17.93 1.07 -6.57
CA ALA A 69 -16.91 0.24 -7.22
C ALA A 69 -16.56 -0.99 -6.37
N ILE A 70 -16.37 -0.78 -5.06
CA ILE A 70 -16.13 -1.86 -4.09
C ILE A 70 -17.29 -2.86 -4.07
N LEU A 71 -18.53 -2.38 -3.94
CA LEU A 71 -19.72 -3.23 -3.90
C LEU A 71 -19.87 -4.06 -5.18
N ASN A 72 -19.65 -3.45 -6.35
CA ASN A 72 -19.71 -4.16 -7.63
C ASN A 72 -18.62 -5.25 -7.74
N TYR A 73 -17.41 -4.99 -7.25
CA TYR A 73 -16.33 -5.99 -7.17
C TYR A 73 -16.66 -7.12 -6.17
N GLU A 74 -17.19 -6.81 -5.00
CA GLU A 74 -17.58 -7.82 -4.01
C GLU A 74 -18.73 -8.71 -4.53
N ILE A 75 -19.67 -8.13 -5.30
CA ILE A 75 -20.73 -8.88 -6.01
C ILE A 75 -20.15 -9.80 -7.09
N THR A 76 -19.21 -9.35 -7.95
CA THR A 76 -18.59 -10.24 -8.97
C THR A 76 -17.77 -11.37 -8.36
N GLN A 77 -17.33 -11.21 -7.11
CA GLN A 77 -16.67 -12.22 -6.30
C GLN A 77 -17.64 -13.18 -5.57
N ASN A 78 -18.90 -13.26 -6.03
CA ASN A 78 -20.01 -14.08 -5.49
C ASN A 78 -20.24 -13.90 -3.97
N VAL A 79 -19.99 -12.70 -3.43
CA VAL A 79 -20.23 -12.40 -2.02
C VAL A 79 -21.66 -11.89 -1.81
N THR A 80 -22.52 -12.71 -1.22
CA THR A 80 -23.82 -12.30 -0.70
C THR A 80 -23.67 -11.51 0.61
N LEU A 81 -23.19 -10.27 0.50
CA LEU A 81 -23.09 -9.33 1.62
C LEU A 81 -24.48 -9.04 2.21
N GLN A 82 -24.69 -9.38 3.49
CA GLN A 82 -25.84 -8.87 4.26
C GLN A 82 -25.46 -7.57 4.97
N PRO A 83 -26.41 -6.65 5.24
CA PRO A 83 -26.11 -5.37 5.91
C PRO A 83 -25.50 -5.51 7.31
N SER A 84 -25.69 -6.65 7.98
CA SER A 84 -25.08 -6.99 9.27
C SER A 84 -23.59 -7.36 9.20
N ASP A 85 -23.07 -7.64 8.00
CA ASP A 85 -21.74 -8.21 7.78
C ASP A 85 -20.67 -7.14 7.47
N GLU A 86 -20.75 -5.97 8.09
CA GLU A 86 -19.77 -4.88 7.94
C GLU A 86 -18.33 -5.35 8.23
N HIS A 87 -18.15 -6.20 9.25
CA HIS A 87 -16.87 -6.82 9.61
C HIS A 87 -16.38 -7.90 8.61
N LYS A 88 -17.20 -8.27 7.59
CA LYS A 88 -16.83 -9.20 6.51
C LYS A 88 -16.61 -8.50 5.16
N ARG A 89 -16.69 -7.16 5.08
CA ARG A 89 -16.26 -6.43 3.87
C ARG A 89 -14.84 -6.87 3.51
N LYS A 90 -14.61 -7.26 2.26
CA LYS A 90 -13.31 -7.74 1.76
C LYS A 90 -12.28 -6.60 1.71
N LEU A 91 -12.72 -5.36 1.57
CA LEU A 91 -11.88 -4.18 1.37
C LEU A 91 -12.23 -3.03 2.36
N PRO A 92 -11.99 -3.20 3.67
CA PRO A 92 -12.28 -2.18 4.69
C PRO A 92 -11.20 -1.08 4.72
N ASP A 93 -11.57 0.12 5.17
CA ASP A 93 -10.71 1.32 5.06
C ASP A 93 -9.35 1.21 5.76
N TYR A 94 -9.28 0.54 6.92
CA TYR A 94 -8.02 0.35 7.67
C TYR A 94 -6.98 -0.55 6.95
N ARG A 95 -7.36 -1.19 5.83
CA ARG A 95 -6.45 -2.00 4.99
C ARG A 95 -5.83 -1.19 3.85
N PHE A 96 -6.18 0.09 3.71
CA PHE A 96 -5.53 1.01 2.77
C PHE A 96 -4.41 1.77 3.50
N PRO A 97 -3.18 1.84 2.95
CA PRO A 97 -2.08 2.58 3.58
C PRO A 97 -2.36 4.08 3.71
N ASP A 98 -3.27 4.63 2.89
CA ASP A 98 -3.81 6.00 2.99
C ASP A 98 -4.79 6.20 4.17
N GLY A 99 -5.04 5.17 4.98
CA GLY A 99 -6.03 5.17 6.07
C GLY A 99 -7.49 5.08 5.63
N SER A 100 -7.81 5.27 4.33
CA SER A 100 -9.13 4.97 3.76
C SER A 100 -9.14 4.87 2.24
N ARG A 101 -10.17 4.19 1.71
CA ARG A 101 -10.52 4.15 0.28
C ARG A 101 -10.67 5.54 -0.33
N LYS A 102 -11.28 6.47 0.42
CA LYS A 102 -11.50 7.86 -0.01
C LYS A 102 -10.18 8.60 -0.22
N LEU A 103 -9.18 8.37 0.64
CA LEU A 103 -7.86 9.00 0.53
C LEU A 103 -6.99 8.30 -0.52
N ALA A 104 -7.10 6.97 -0.68
CA ALA A 104 -6.46 6.24 -1.77
C ALA A 104 -6.87 6.77 -3.17
N GLY A 105 -8.11 7.25 -3.32
CA GLY A 105 -8.57 7.88 -4.54
C GLY A 105 -8.77 6.84 -5.65
N ASN A 106 -7.98 6.92 -6.71
CA ASN A 106 -7.89 5.91 -7.77
C ASN A 106 -6.49 5.26 -7.88
N ARG A 107 -5.66 5.37 -6.85
CA ARG A 107 -4.28 4.85 -6.87
C ARG A 107 -4.24 3.33 -6.63
N CYS A 108 -3.28 2.64 -7.23
CA CYS A 108 -3.09 1.20 -7.09
C CYS A 108 -2.75 0.82 -5.66
N ARG A 109 -3.37 -0.24 -5.11
CA ARG A 109 -3.23 -0.68 -3.71
C ARG A 109 -3.38 -2.19 -3.59
N ASN A 110 -3.02 -2.76 -2.44
CA ASN A 110 -3.27 -4.17 -2.15
C ASN A 110 -3.96 -4.41 -0.79
N PRO A 111 -5.20 -3.91 -0.58
CA PRO A 111 -5.90 -4.03 0.69
C PRO A 111 -6.24 -5.48 1.09
N ASN A 112 -6.42 -6.39 0.14
CA ASN A 112 -6.64 -7.82 0.42
C ASN A 112 -5.34 -8.61 0.68
N GLY A 113 -4.16 -8.08 0.31
CA GLY A 113 -2.88 -8.78 0.46
C GLY A 113 -2.66 -9.87 -0.58
N ASP A 114 -3.14 -9.68 -1.81
CA ASP A 114 -2.92 -10.59 -2.93
C ASP A 114 -1.42 -10.81 -3.18
N PRO A 115 -0.92 -12.05 -3.32
CA PRO A 115 0.50 -12.31 -3.50
C PRO A 115 1.07 -11.77 -4.81
N SER A 116 0.22 -11.45 -5.80
CA SER A 116 0.63 -10.95 -7.12
C SER A 116 1.12 -9.49 -7.08
N GLY A 117 0.65 -8.69 -6.12
CA GLY A 117 1.05 -7.30 -5.92
C GLY A 117 -0.11 -6.29 -5.91
N PRO A 118 0.20 -4.98 -5.93
CA PRO A 118 -0.79 -3.91 -6.02
C PRO A 118 -1.64 -3.97 -7.29
N TRP A 119 -2.91 -3.60 -7.16
CA TRP A 119 -3.91 -3.63 -8.22
C TRP A 119 -4.87 -2.45 -8.10
N CYS A 120 -5.74 -2.29 -9.09
CA CYS A 120 -6.87 -1.38 -9.02
C CYS A 120 -8.08 -1.94 -9.78
N LEU A 121 -9.21 -1.25 -9.66
CA LEU A 121 -10.38 -1.52 -10.49
C LEU A 121 -10.33 -0.68 -11.77
N VAL A 122 -10.87 -1.23 -12.85
CA VAL A 122 -10.96 -0.62 -14.19
C VAL A 122 -12.36 -0.82 -14.76
N GLU A 123 -12.80 0.04 -15.69
CA GLU A 123 -14.05 -0.22 -16.43
C GLU A 123 -13.92 -1.48 -17.31
N ARG A 124 -15.00 -2.24 -17.47
CA ARG A 124 -15.03 -3.38 -18.41
C ARG A 124 -15.33 -2.88 -19.82
N ASP A 125 -14.60 -3.37 -20.82
CA ASP A 125 -14.75 -2.94 -22.23
C ASP A 125 -16.09 -3.34 -22.89
N SER A 126 -17.00 -4.02 -22.19
CA SER A 126 -18.27 -4.47 -22.73
C SER A 126 -19.34 -3.36 -22.69
N MET A 127 -19.69 -2.85 -23.89
CA MET A 127 -20.73 -1.83 -24.10
C MET A 127 -22.12 -2.17 -23.54
N ALA A 128 -22.35 -3.42 -23.10
CA ALA A 128 -23.62 -3.87 -22.51
C ALA A 128 -23.87 -3.34 -21.09
N LEU A 129 -22.83 -3.10 -20.27
CA LEU A 129 -22.99 -2.70 -18.85
C LEU A 129 -21.92 -1.70 -18.40
N LYS A 130 -22.22 -0.40 -18.58
CA LYS A 130 -21.42 0.78 -18.18
C LYS A 130 -21.30 0.99 -16.64
N THR A 131 -21.39 -0.08 -15.88
CA THR A 131 -21.21 -0.14 -14.42
C THR A 131 -20.50 -1.42 -13.98
N SER A 132 -20.06 -2.27 -14.92
CA SER A 132 -19.25 -3.44 -14.60
C SER A 132 -17.77 -3.09 -14.60
N TYR A 133 -17.05 -3.60 -13.61
CA TYR A 133 -15.64 -3.32 -13.37
C TYR A 133 -14.86 -4.64 -13.32
N ASP A 134 -13.62 -4.58 -13.76
CA ASP A 134 -12.63 -5.66 -13.64
C ASP A 134 -11.53 -5.26 -12.67
N MET A 135 -10.77 -6.24 -12.20
CA MET A 135 -9.54 -6.04 -11.41
C MET A 135 -8.34 -6.25 -12.32
N GLU A 136 -7.36 -5.35 -12.23
CA GLU A 136 -6.08 -5.47 -12.92
C GLU A 136 -4.92 -5.05 -12.02
N TYR A 137 -3.81 -5.79 -12.11
CA TYR A 137 -2.57 -5.47 -11.41
C TYR A 137 -1.87 -4.23 -11.99
N CYS A 138 -1.11 -3.54 -11.15
CA CYS A 138 -0.29 -2.40 -11.54
C CYS A 138 1.20 -2.74 -11.44
N ASN A 139 2.01 -2.19 -12.34
CA ASN A 139 3.45 -2.44 -12.36
C ASN A 139 4.19 -1.59 -11.31
N VAL A 140 4.09 -1.98 -10.03
CA VAL A 140 4.79 -1.31 -8.92
C VAL A 140 6.20 -1.90 -8.74
N PRO A 141 7.27 -1.10 -8.86
CA PRO A 141 8.65 -1.54 -8.68
C PRO A 141 8.97 -1.89 -7.22
N PHE A 142 9.97 -2.73 -7.00
CA PHE A 142 10.49 -3.05 -5.67
C PHE A 142 11.59 -2.06 -5.27
N PHE A 143 11.75 -1.81 -3.97
CA PHE A 143 12.75 -0.87 -3.42
C PHE A 143 14.22 -1.20 -3.74
N ASP A 144 14.52 -2.44 -4.11
CA ASP A 144 15.85 -2.86 -4.55
C ASP A 144 16.05 -2.75 -6.07
N THR A 145 14.99 -2.48 -6.84
CA THR A 145 15.09 -2.21 -8.28
C THR A 145 15.54 -0.77 -8.56
N GLN A 146 16.37 -0.62 -9.59
CA GLN A 146 17.11 0.62 -9.89
C GLN A 146 16.23 1.80 -10.34
N GLU A 147 14.91 1.63 -10.38
CA GLU A 147 13.90 2.61 -10.80
C GLU A 147 13.26 3.37 -9.60
N CYS A 148 13.80 3.23 -8.39
CA CYS A 148 13.36 3.94 -7.17
C CYS A 148 14.31 5.08 -6.71
N PRO A 149 14.66 6.09 -7.54
CA PRO A 149 15.56 7.18 -7.13
C PRO A 149 14.84 8.23 -6.26
N THR A 150 14.85 8.06 -4.94
CA THR A 150 14.45 9.12 -4.01
C THR A 150 15.62 10.00 -3.61
N TYR A 151 15.75 11.14 -4.30
CA TYR A 151 16.59 12.25 -3.87
C TYR A 151 15.75 13.28 -3.12
N THR A 152 16.01 13.47 -1.83
CA THR A 152 15.58 14.67 -1.13
C THR A 152 16.40 15.88 -1.59
N THR A 153 15.73 17.03 -1.70
CA THR A 153 16.29 18.35 -2.03
C THR A 153 16.10 19.31 -0.87
#